data_AF-A0ABD5YKS0-F1
#
_entry.id   AF-A0ABD5YKS0-F1
#
_cell.length_a   1.000
_cell.length_b   1.000
_cell.length_c   1.000
_cell.angle_alpha   90.00
_cell.angle_beta   90.00
_cell.angle_gamma   90.00
#
_symmetry.space_group_name_H-M   'P 1'
#
loop_
_entity.id
_entity.type
_entity.pdbx_description
1 polymer ?
#
loop_
_entity_poly.entity_id
_entity_poly.type
_entity_poly.pdbx_seq_one_letter_code
_entity_poly.pdbx_strand_id
1 'polypeptide(L)'
;MAFSIVLSASSAASATVQQENQTGNATPYGASSEQFAVKQGSNCYTVTPLGNGSDNVASFYDYRGAEHGYSSHGTNDLQIKDSSQFFFYRGNGGLNLVMLHGRWAGNVSPGGGAVTLELRGLPSTGGWTIKDDGYPTTTDSLTANKSMATASWTWSGGRSDGGVYQAAPSAWNSRIQIVPHFNREAAKYPDPDWEGRESENQVQRWIVRSGDGTAHALDLSQQVVIEPGACDSQNGTTDTSDHEPEPTTQTHTSTSEETTTETAAAESTTRDTPEETAAAGPGFGTGLTLLALAIALIGIFRRRY
;
A
#
# COMPACT_ATOMS: atom_id res chain seq x y z
N MET A 1 -36.19 -12.93 -74.49
CA MET A 1 -36.52 -12.40 -73.15
C MET A 1 -35.35 -11.53 -72.72
N ALA A 2 -35.51 -10.21 -72.78
CA ALA A 2 -34.46 -9.25 -72.46
C ALA A 2 -34.87 -8.51 -71.19
N PHE A 3 -34.06 -8.62 -70.13
CA PHE A 3 -34.26 -7.90 -68.88
C PHE A 3 -33.50 -6.57 -68.95
N SER A 4 -34.24 -5.46 -68.90
CA SER A 4 -33.68 -4.12 -68.74
C SER A 4 -33.54 -3.80 -67.26
N ILE A 5 -32.34 -3.41 -66.84
CA ILE A 5 -32.01 -2.96 -65.49
C ILE A 5 -32.19 -1.42 -65.45
N VAL A 6 -33.07 -0.94 -64.58
CA VAL A 6 -33.26 0.49 -64.31
C VAL A 6 -32.42 0.87 -63.10
N LEU A 7 -31.38 1.69 -63.30
CA LEU A 7 -30.61 2.32 -62.23
C LEU A 7 -31.43 3.48 -61.62
N SER A 8 -31.76 3.39 -60.34
CA SER A 8 -32.29 4.51 -59.56
C SER A 8 -31.13 5.26 -58.90
N ALA A 9 -30.92 6.53 -59.29
CA ALA A 9 -30.00 7.44 -58.61
C ALA A 9 -30.75 8.14 -57.46
N SER A 10 -30.29 7.95 -56.23
CA SER A 10 -30.78 8.69 -55.06
C SER A 10 -29.85 9.87 -54.78
N SER A 11 -30.42 11.08 -54.83
CA SER A 11 -29.75 12.34 -54.49
C SER A 11 -29.66 12.48 -52.96
N ALA A 12 -28.46 12.44 -52.39
CA ALA A 12 -28.24 12.80 -51.00
C ALA A 12 -28.02 14.32 -50.88
N ALA A 13 -28.84 14.97 -50.06
CA ALA A 13 -28.70 16.38 -49.72
C ALA A 13 -27.53 16.59 -48.75
N SER A 14 -26.62 17.50 -49.09
CA SER A 14 -25.57 17.97 -48.18
C SER A 14 -26.15 18.88 -47.11
N ALA A 15 -26.16 18.42 -45.86
CA ALA A 15 -26.40 19.28 -44.71
C ALA A 15 -25.06 19.89 -44.25
N THR A 16 -24.89 21.19 -44.48
CA THR A 16 -23.77 21.97 -43.94
C THR A 16 -24.05 22.25 -42.47
N VAL A 17 -23.39 21.51 -41.57
CA VAL A 17 -23.34 21.85 -40.15
C VAL A 17 -22.32 22.98 -39.99
N GLN A 18 -22.79 24.18 -39.64
CA GLN A 18 -21.93 25.24 -39.14
C GLN A 18 -21.51 24.88 -37.71
N GLN A 19 -20.25 24.48 -37.56
CA GLN A 19 -19.61 24.32 -36.26
C GLN A 19 -19.16 25.71 -35.79
N GLU A 20 -19.86 26.27 -34.80
CA GLU A 20 -19.42 27.47 -34.12
C GLU A 20 -18.12 27.20 -33.36
N ASN A 21 -17.13 28.01 -33.72
CA ASN A 21 -15.78 28.02 -33.21
C ASN A 21 -15.78 28.65 -31.80
N GLN A 22 -16.07 27.86 -30.77
CA GLN A 22 -15.79 28.24 -29.39
C GLN A 22 -14.35 27.83 -29.02
N THR A 23 -13.39 28.71 -29.33
CA THR A 23 -12.05 28.70 -28.76
C THR A 23 -12.08 29.13 -27.29
N GLY A 24 -12.63 28.26 -26.44
CA GLY A 24 -12.34 28.24 -25.02
C GLY A 24 -10.99 27.53 -24.83
N ASN A 25 -9.91 28.31 -24.80
CA ASN A 25 -8.57 27.82 -24.52
C ASN A 25 -8.50 27.43 -23.03
N ALA A 26 -9.15 26.32 -22.66
CA ALA A 26 -8.78 25.61 -21.45
C ALA A 26 -7.36 25.11 -21.70
N THR A 27 -6.38 25.78 -21.08
CA THR A 27 -5.02 25.25 -21.01
C THR A 27 -5.16 23.81 -20.52
N PRO A 28 -4.77 22.79 -21.32
CA PRO A 28 -4.63 21.46 -20.79
C PRO A 28 -3.77 21.59 -19.55
N TYR A 29 -4.09 20.87 -18.47
CA TYR A 29 -3.18 20.73 -17.33
C TYR A 29 -1.87 20.16 -17.90
N GLY A 30 -0.98 21.08 -18.28
CA GLY A 30 -0.01 20.84 -19.32
C GLY A 30 1.28 20.52 -18.63
N ALA A 31 1.65 19.24 -18.61
CA ALA A 31 3.00 18.76 -18.35
C ALA A 31 3.78 19.51 -17.24
N SER A 32 3.10 20.01 -16.19
CA SER A 32 3.80 20.42 -14.99
C SER A 32 4.43 19.15 -14.48
N SER A 33 5.76 19.12 -14.35
CA SER A 33 6.51 18.00 -13.80
C SER A 33 5.68 17.33 -12.71
N GLU A 34 5.13 16.13 -12.98
CA GLU A 34 4.24 15.47 -12.02
C GLU A 34 5.09 15.25 -10.77
N GLN A 35 4.84 16.07 -9.76
CA GLN A 35 5.57 16.14 -8.51
C GLN A 35 4.55 15.97 -7.40
N PHE A 36 5.00 15.34 -6.34
CA PHE A 36 4.21 15.11 -5.15
C PHE A 36 4.98 15.58 -3.92
N ALA A 37 4.33 16.37 -3.09
CA ALA A 37 4.83 16.75 -1.78
C ALA A 37 4.44 15.66 -0.80
N VAL A 38 5.44 14.94 -0.29
CA VAL A 38 5.27 13.86 0.68
C VAL A 38 5.68 14.37 2.05
N LYS A 39 4.71 14.50 2.95
CA LYS A 39 4.84 15.12 4.25
C LYS A 39 4.67 14.10 5.37
N GLN A 40 5.55 14.15 6.36
CA GLN A 40 5.42 13.37 7.60
C GLN A 40 6.02 14.16 8.76
N GLY A 41 5.18 14.51 9.75
CA GLY A 41 5.56 15.44 10.80
C GLY A 41 5.97 16.80 10.21
N SER A 42 7.18 17.26 10.55
CA SER A 42 7.78 18.50 10.01
C SER A 42 8.54 18.31 8.70
N ASN A 43 8.72 17.07 8.24
CA ASN A 43 9.49 16.77 7.03
C ASN A 43 8.60 16.88 5.80
N CYS A 44 9.16 17.38 4.70
CA CYS A 44 8.54 17.40 3.40
C CYS A 44 9.56 17.00 2.32
N TYR A 45 9.17 16.08 1.44
CA TYR A 45 9.98 15.62 0.30
C TYR A 45 9.21 15.84 -1.01
N THR A 46 9.81 16.55 -1.96
CA THR A 46 9.27 16.61 -3.32
C THR A 46 9.74 15.38 -4.08
N VAL A 47 8.81 14.54 -4.54
CA VAL A 47 9.12 13.32 -5.29
C VAL A 47 8.52 13.35 -6.68
N THR A 48 9.19 12.72 -7.64
CA THR A 48 8.68 12.51 -9.00
C THR A 48 8.36 11.03 -9.25
N PRO A 49 7.47 10.70 -10.19
CA PRO A 49 7.24 9.32 -10.59
C PRO A 49 8.47 8.69 -11.24
N LEU A 50 8.69 7.40 -10.96
CA LEU A 50 9.52 6.53 -11.77
C LEU A 50 8.86 6.27 -13.12
N GLY A 51 9.63 5.84 -14.11
CA GLY A 51 9.13 5.50 -15.44
C GLY A 51 8.94 6.72 -16.36
N ASN A 52 8.82 6.43 -17.66
CA ASN A 52 8.71 7.44 -18.71
C ASN A 52 7.36 7.39 -19.44
N GLY A 53 6.40 6.60 -18.95
CA GLY A 53 5.10 6.42 -19.59
C GLY A 53 5.06 5.44 -20.76
N SER A 54 6.14 4.71 -21.04
CA SER A 54 6.17 3.76 -22.18
C SER A 54 5.79 2.34 -21.76
N ASP A 55 6.30 1.87 -20.62
CA ASP A 55 6.03 0.52 -20.13
C ASP A 55 4.74 0.48 -19.32
N ASN A 56 4.06 -0.67 -19.31
CA ASN A 56 2.91 -0.87 -18.45
C ASN A 56 3.37 -1.27 -17.04
N VAL A 57 2.61 -0.88 -16.02
CA VAL A 57 2.99 -1.10 -14.62
C VAL A 57 3.05 -2.59 -14.24
N ALA A 58 2.26 -3.45 -14.90
CA ALA A 58 2.29 -4.89 -14.66
C ALA A 58 3.59 -5.53 -15.12
N SER A 59 4.15 -5.10 -16.26
CA SER A 59 5.46 -5.53 -16.75
C SER A 59 6.61 -4.93 -15.94
N PHE A 60 6.48 -3.68 -15.48
CA PHE A 60 7.46 -3.08 -14.58
C PHE A 60 7.52 -3.81 -13.24
N TYR A 61 6.36 -4.15 -12.67
CA TYR A 61 6.29 -4.83 -11.39
C TYR A 61 6.60 -6.33 -11.52
N ASP A 62 6.17 -6.98 -12.62
CA ASP A 62 6.46 -8.39 -12.96
C ASP A 62 6.34 -9.31 -11.74
N TYR A 63 5.14 -9.31 -11.15
CA TYR A 63 4.84 -10.20 -10.02
C TYR A 63 4.70 -11.63 -10.50
N ARG A 64 5.37 -12.56 -9.83
CA ARG A 64 5.39 -13.98 -10.20
C ARG A 64 5.10 -14.87 -8.99
N GLY A 65 4.27 -15.89 -9.21
CA GLY A 65 3.79 -16.79 -8.15
C GLY A 65 4.80 -17.84 -7.67
N ALA A 66 4.29 -19.01 -7.26
CA ALA A 66 5.01 -20.03 -6.49
C ALA A 66 6.39 -20.43 -7.05
N GLU A 67 6.49 -20.72 -8.35
CA GLU A 67 7.75 -21.14 -8.99
C GLU A 67 8.84 -20.06 -8.96
N HIS A 68 8.45 -18.84 -8.63
CA HIS A 68 9.28 -17.65 -8.59
C HIS A 68 9.28 -16.98 -7.21
N GLY A 69 8.84 -17.74 -6.20
CA GLY A 69 8.92 -17.37 -4.80
C GLY A 69 7.99 -16.25 -4.36
N TYR A 70 6.87 -16.03 -5.08
CA TYR A 70 5.86 -15.04 -4.72
C TYR A 70 6.50 -13.66 -4.56
N SER A 71 6.95 -13.08 -5.67
CA SER A 71 7.78 -11.88 -5.64
C SER A 71 7.67 -11.06 -6.92
N SER A 72 7.95 -9.77 -6.78
CA SER A 72 8.19 -8.88 -7.91
C SER A 72 9.58 -9.15 -8.49
N HIS A 73 9.68 -9.43 -9.79
CA HIS A 73 10.97 -9.66 -10.47
C HIS A 73 11.44 -8.43 -11.27
N GLY A 74 10.51 -7.54 -11.59
CA GLY A 74 10.81 -6.32 -12.35
C GLY A 74 11.35 -5.18 -11.48
N THR A 75 11.28 -5.31 -10.16
CA THR A 75 11.73 -4.28 -9.19
C THR A 75 12.96 -4.69 -8.37
N ASN A 76 13.69 -5.72 -8.80
CA ASN A 76 14.82 -6.29 -8.05
C ASN A 76 15.88 -5.25 -7.61
N ASP A 77 16.11 -4.22 -8.42
CA ASP A 77 17.04 -3.12 -8.16
C ASP A 77 16.52 -2.13 -7.10
N LEU A 78 15.21 -2.07 -6.90
CA LEU A 78 14.54 -1.21 -5.91
C LEU A 78 14.29 -1.91 -4.58
N GLN A 79 14.39 -3.23 -4.54
CA GLN A 79 14.05 -4.05 -3.40
C GLN A 79 15.09 -3.95 -2.28
N ILE A 80 14.58 -3.84 -1.06
CA ILE A 80 15.39 -3.67 0.13
C ILE A 80 14.90 -4.61 1.23
N LYS A 81 15.81 -5.42 1.77
CA LYS A 81 15.53 -6.33 2.88
C LYS A 81 15.00 -5.56 4.10
N ASP A 82 14.03 -6.15 4.81
CA ASP A 82 13.44 -5.63 6.05
C ASP A 82 12.90 -4.20 5.90
N SER A 83 12.33 -3.90 4.74
CA SER A 83 11.77 -2.60 4.43
C SER A 83 10.40 -2.70 3.80
N SER A 84 9.67 -1.61 3.92
CA SER A 84 8.48 -1.31 3.17
C SER A 84 8.71 0.03 2.48
N GLN A 85 8.24 0.18 1.25
CA GLN A 85 8.43 1.41 0.50
C GLN A 85 7.24 1.68 -0.42
N PHE A 86 7.05 2.95 -0.76
CA PHE A 86 6.13 3.35 -1.80
C PHE A 86 6.76 4.37 -2.75
N PHE A 87 6.21 4.42 -3.97
CA PHE A 87 6.58 5.39 -4.98
C PHE A 87 5.48 5.52 -6.03
N PHE A 88 5.55 6.59 -6.81
CA PHE A 88 4.71 6.75 -7.99
C PHE A 88 5.41 6.17 -9.22
N TYR A 89 4.64 5.52 -10.09
CA TYR A 89 5.14 5.01 -11.38
C TYR A 89 4.27 5.51 -12.53
N ARG A 90 4.89 6.17 -13.51
CA ARG A 90 4.28 6.60 -14.75
C ARG A 90 4.46 5.51 -15.80
N GLY A 91 3.39 4.76 -16.03
CA GLY A 91 3.30 3.78 -17.11
C GLY A 91 2.43 4.27 -18.27
N ASN A 92 2.33 3.45 -19.31
CA ASN A 92 1.49 3.77 -20.49
C ASN A 92 -0.03 3.81 -20.19
N GLY A 93 -0.46 3.22 -19.08
CA GLY A 93 -1.82 3.30 -18.54
C GLY A 93 -2.04 4.45 -17.55
N GLY A 94 -1.05 5.33 -17.39
CA GLY A 94 -1.11 6.47 -16.48
C GLY A 94 -0.29 6.31 -15.21
N LEU A 95 -0.66 7.07 -14.19
CA LEU A 95 0.06 7.13 -12.92
C LEU A 95 -0.46 6.06 -11.95
N ASN A 96 0.48 5.44 -11.23
CA ASN A 96 0.23 4.34 -10.32
C ASN A 96 0.92 4.63 -8.98
N LEU A 97 0.26 4.29 -7.87
CA LEU A 97 0.89 4.21 -6.56
C LEU A 97 1.33 2.77 -6.34
N VAL A 98 2.64 2.56 -6.21
CA VAL A 98 3.25 1.24 -6.04
C VAL A 98 3.69 1.08 -4.59
N MET A 99 3.28 -0.02 -3.98
CA MET A 99 3.81 -0.53 -2.71
C MET A 99 4.77 -1.67 -3.02
N LEU A 100 5.92 -1.67 -2.35
CA LEU A 100 6.92 -2.73 -2.47
C LEU A 100 7.48 -3.03 -1.08
N HIS A 101 7.57 -4.31 -0.77
CA HIS A 101 7.96 -4.81 0.53
C HIS A 101 9.08 -5.83 0.37
N GLY A 102 10.04 -5.80 1.28
CA GLY A 102 11.11 -6.78 1.36
C GLY A 102 12.00 -6.84 0.11
N ARG A 103 12.66 -7.99 -0.03
CA ARG A 103 13.58 -8.26 -1.12
C ARG A 103 13.58 -9.74 -1.46
N TRP A 104 13.40 -10.01 -2.75
CA TRP A 104 13.68 -11.30 -3.34
C TRP A 104 15.16 -11.64 -3.23
N ALA A 105 15.44 -12.74 -2.54
CA ALA A 105 16.78 -13.29 -2.36
C ALA A 105 16.82 -14.80 -2.62
N GLY A 106 15.80 -15.35 -3.25
CA GLY A 106 15.64 -16.81 -3.39
C GLY A 106 15.09 -17.43 -2.11
N ASN A 107 15.32 -18.74 -1.96
CA ASN A 107 14.87 -19.52 -0.80
C ASN A 107 15.75 -19.30 0.44
N VAL A 108 16.22 -18.07 0.68
CA VAL A 108 17.08 -17.75 1.83
C VAL A 108 16.23 -17.18 2.98
N SER A 109 16.31 -17.81 4.15
CA SER A 109 15.63 -17.44 5.40
C SER A 109 16.68 -17.35 6.55
N PRO A 110 16.59 -16.41 7.53
CA PRO A 110 15.40 -15.67 7.97
C PRO A 110 15.30 -14.19 7.54
N GLY A 111 14.08 -13.67 7.61
CA GLY A 111 13.63 -12.34 7.19
C GLY A 111 12.10 -12.35 7.05
N GLY A 112 11.46 -11.22 6.78
CA GLY A 112 10.03 -11.15 6.51
C GLY A 112 9.42 -9.84 6.99
N GLY A 113 8.09 -9.77 7.02
CA GLY A 113 7.41 -8.63 7.62
C GLY A 113 5.90 -8.66 7.44
N ALA A 114 5.23 -7.86 8.27
CA ALA A 114 3.80 -7.60 8.17
C ALA A 114 3.56 -6.09 8.13
N VAL A 115 2.66 -5.67 7.26
CA VAL A 115 2.20 -4.29 7.18
C VAL A 115 0.72 -4.24 6.85
N THR A 116 0.00 -3.35 7.53
CA THR A 116 -1.33 -2.89 7.14
C THR A 116 -1.25 -1.40 6.82
N LEU A 117 -1.73 -1.00 5.65
CA LEU A 117 -1.85 0.40 5.25
C LEU A 117 -3.32 0.76 5.07
N GLU A 118 -3.75 1.82 5.74
CA GLU A 118 -5.01 2.50 5.40
C GLU A 118 -4.70 3.69 4.49
N LEU A 119 -5.28 3.69 3.30
CA LEU A 119 -5.15 4.76 2.33
C LEU A 119 -6.46 5.53 2.22
N ARG A 120 -6.39 6.85 2.27
CA ARG A 120 -7.54 7.76 2.14
C ARG A 120 -7.24 8.82 1.09
N GLY A 121 -8.29 9.32 0.44
CA GLY A 121 -8.16 10.34 -0.61
C GLY A 121 -7.61 9.79 -1.93
N LEU A 122 -7.62 8.46 -2.11
CA LEU A 122 -7.26 7.84 -3.38
C LEU A 122 -8.25 8.24 -4.48
N PRO A 123 -7.84 8.22 -5.76
CA PRO A 123 -8.76 8.32 -6.88
C PRO A 123 -9.92 7.31 -6.76
N SER A 124 -11.15 7.81 -6.78
CA SER A 124 -12.36 7.00 -6.52
C SER A 124 -12.70 6.01 -7.63
N THR A 125 -12.19 6.24 -8.84
CA THR A 125 -12.27 5.33 -9.99
C THR A 125 -11.07 4.38 -10.09
N GLY A 126 -10.14 4.46 -9.13
CA GLY A 126 -8.96 3.61 -9.10
C GLY A 126 -9.22 2.25 -8.46
N GLY A 127 -8.20 1.41 -8.48
CA GLY A 127 -8.23 0.10 -7.83
C GLY A 127 -6.88 -0.58 -7.84
N TRP A 128 -6.77 -1.65 -7.05
CA TRP A 128 -5.61 -2.53 -7.04
C TRP A 128 -5.57 -3.36 -8.33
N THR A 129 -4.65 -3.03 -9.24
CA THR A 129 -4.43 -3.75 -10.51
C THR A 129 -3.49 -4.93 -10.34
N ILE A 130 -2.52 -4.82 -9.43
CA ILE A 130 -1.64 -5.92 -9.06
C ILE A 130 -1.88 -6.23 -7.61
N LYS A 131 -2.26 -7.48 -7.39
CA LYS A 131 -2.42 -8.12 -6.09
C LYS A 131 -1.62 -9.42 -6.15
N ASP A 132 -0.94 -9.76 -5.07
CA ASP A 132 -0.27 -11.05 -4.86
C ASP A 132 -1.28 -12.25 -4.95
N ASP A 133 -2.57 -11.97 -4.79
CA ASP A 133 -3.59 -12.89 -4.27
C ASP A 133 -4.36 -13.75 -5.30
N GLY A 134 -3.77 -14.10 -6.44
CA GLY A 134 -4.41 -14.99 -7.43
C GLY A 134 -4.58 -16.47 -7.01
N TYR A 135 -4.18 -16.85 -5.79
CA TYR A 135 -4.06 -18.25 -5.35
C TYR A 135 -4.85 -18.57 -4.07
N PRO A 136 -5.33 -19.81 -3.86
CA PRO A 136 -6.30 -20.16 -2.81
C PRO A 136 -5.84 -19.97 -1.35
N THR A 137 -4.54 -19.81 -1.11
CA THR A 137 -3.93 -19.74 0.23
C THR A 137 -3.31 -18.38 0.52
N THR A 138 -3.69 -17.34 -0.22
CA THR A 138 -3.17 -15.99 0.03
C THR A 138 -3.58 -15.52 1.42
N THR A 139 -2.59 -15.06 2.19
CA THR A 139 -2.83 -14.41 3.48
C THR A 139 -3.22 -12.96 3.28
N ASP A 140 -2.96 -12.35 2.12
CA ASP A 140 -3.14 -10.92 1.81
C ASP A 140 -4.61 -10.48 1.72
N SER A 141 -4.83 -9.18 1.97
CA SER A 141 -6.18 -8.60 1.94
C SER A 141 -6.09 -7.20 1.39
N LEU A 142 -6.59 -7.02 0.17
CA LEU A 142 -6.61 -5.74 -0.53
C LEU A 142 -8.05 -5.35 -0.85
N THR A 143 -8.54 -4.35 -0.14
CA THR A 143 -9.88 -3.78 -0.33
C THR A 143 -9.77 -2.35 -0.84
N ALA A 144 -10.72 -1.95 -1.68
CA ALA A 144 -10.87 -0.58 -2.13
C ALA A 144 -12.36 -0.23 -2.21
N ASN A 145 -12.74 0.91 -1.66
CA ASN A 145 -14.08 1.45 -1.69
C ASN A 145 -14.01 2.97 -1.88
N LYS A 146 -14.37 3.42 -3.09
CA LYS A 146 -14.26 4.83 -3.50
C LYS A 146 -12.84 5.33 -3.26
N SER A 147 -12.67 6.36 -2.44
CA SER A 147 -11.39 7.01 -2.13
C SER A 147 -10.65 6.39 -0.94
N MET A 148 -11.10 5.23 -0.45
CA MET A 148 -10.47 4.52 0.66
C MET A 148 -9.99 3.15 0.20
N ALA A 149 -8.83 2.73 0.66
CA ALA A 149 -8.34 1.37 0.50
C ALA A 149 -7.66 0.91 1.78
N THR A 150 -7.80 -0.37 2.09
CA THR A 150 -7.01 -1.03 3.14
C THR A 150 -6.31 -2.20 2.50
N ALA A 151 -4.99 -2.26 2.69
CA ALA A 151 -4.17 -3.35 2.20
C ALA A 151 -3.31 -3.89 3.33
N SER A 152 -3.32 -5.21 3.52
CA SER A 152 -2.53 -5.90 4.54
C SER A 152 -1.75 -7.02 3.91
N TRP A 153 -0.43 -6.98 4.08
CA TRP A 153 0.53 -7.92 3.51
C TRP A 153 1.29 -8.66 4.60
N THR A 154 1.61 -9.93 4.34
CA THR A 154 2.63 -10.69 5.08
C THR A 154 3.51 -11.45 4.13
N TRP A 155 4.82 -11.37 4.34
CA TRP A 155 5.78 -12.10 3.52
C TRP A 155 6.86 -12.77 4.36
N SER A 156 7.31 -13.93 3.89
CA SER A 156 8.42 -14.68 4.49
C SER A 156 9.78 -14.16 4.00
N GLY A 157 10.84 -14.59 4.68
CA GLY A 157 12.22 -14.29 4.31
C GLY A 157 12.56 -14.68 2.88
N GLY A 158 13.38 -13.86 2.25
CA GLY A 158 13.80 -14.08 0.86
C GLY A 158 12.74 -13.73 -0.18
N ARG A 159 11.56 -13.25 0.22
CA ARG A 159 10.48 -12.78 -0.67
C ARG A 159 10.34 -11.26 -0.68
N SER A 160 9.74 -10.77 -1.75
CA SER A 160 9.21 -9.41 -1.87
C SER A 160 7.70 -9.47 -2.06
N ASP A 161 7.01 -8.43 -1.64
CA ASP A 161 5.55 -8.36 -1.67
C ASP A 161 5.11 -6.92 -1.97
N GLY A 162 3.81 -6.66 -2.07
CA GLY A 162 3.24 -5.34 -2.29
C GLY A 162 2.12 -5.37 -3.31
N GLY A 163 1.90 -4.24 -3.97
CA GLY A 163 0.79 -4.12 -4.90
C GLY A 163 0.77 -2.78 -5.60
N VAL A 164 -0.11 -2.66 -6.59
CA VAL A 164 -0.20 -1.46 -7.42
C VAL A 164 -1.63 -0.96 -7.43
N TYR A 165 -1.82 0.26 -6.96
CA TYR A 165 -3.08 1.00 -7.11
C TYR A 165 -3.00 1.90 -8.34
N GLN A 166 -3.87 1.65 -9.31
CA GLN A 166 -3.91 2.37 -10.57
C GLN A 166 -5.15 3.25 -10.67
N ALA A 167 -5.00 4.42 -11.28
CA ALA A 167 -6.10 5.28 -11.68
C ALA A 167 -5.71 6.13 -12.91
N ALA A 168 -6.69 6.76 -13.54
CA ALA A 168 -6.44 7.68 -14.66
C ALA A 168 -5.54 8.85 -14.21
N PRO A 169 -4.62 9.35 -15.08
CA PRO A 169 -3.69 10.42 -14.73
C PRO A 169 -4.35 11.65 -14.09
N SER A 170 -5.47 12.11 -14.66
CA SER A 170 -6.20 13.29 -14.19
C SER A 170 -6.87 13.12 -12.82
N ALA A 171 -6.97 11.88 -12.31
CA ALA A 171 -7.64 11.59 -11.05
C ALA A 171 -6.71 11.78 -9.83
N TRP A 172 -5.40 11.93 -10.03
CA TRP A 172 -4.39 12.12 -8.97
C TRP A 172 -4.22 13.59 -8.56
N ASN A 173 -5.34 14.28 -8.32
CA ASN A 173 -5.38 15.72 -8.04
C ASN A 173 -5.80 16.05 -6.59
N SER A 174 -5.89 15.02 -5.74
CA SER A 174 -6.38 15.13 -4.37
C SER A 174 -5.30 14.78 -3.36
N ARG A 175 -5.48 15.28 -2.13
CA ARG A 175 -4.65 14.92 -0.98
C ARG A 175 -4.88 13.45 -0.61
N ILE A 176 -3.79 12.68 -0.52
CA ILE A 176 -3.79 11.29 -0.08
C ILE A 176 -3.21 11.21 1.33
N GLN A 177 -3.75 10.31 2.15
CA GLN A 177 -3.20 9.95 3.46
C GLN A 177 -2.87 8.46 3.47
N ILE A 178 -1.71 8.10 4.01
CA ILE A 178 -1.34 6.71 4.30
C ILE A 178 -1.13 6.62 5.80
N VAL A 179 -1.98 5.84 6.48
CA VAL A 179 -1.82 5.49 7.89
C VAL A 179 -1.15 4.13 7.96
N PRO A 180 0.13 4.05 8.36
CA PRO A 180 0.84 2.80 8.45
C PRO A 180 0.59 2.09 9.79
N HIS A 181 0.51 0.76 9.72
CA HIS A 181 0.56 -0.13 10.87
C HIS A 181 1.57 -1.23 10.56
N PHE A 182 2.77 -1.13 11.13
CA PHE A 182 3.86 -2.09 10.90
C PHE A 182 4.01 -3.06 12.07
N ASN A 183 4.56 -4.23 11.77
CA ASN A 183 4.94 -5.21 12.79
C ASN A 183 3.77 -5.52 13.72
N ARG A 184 3.92 -5.40 15.05
CA ARG A 184 2.88 -5.69 16.05
C ARG A 184 1.57 -4.90 15.87
N GLU A 185 1.59 -3.80 15.12
CA GLU A 185 0.39 -3.03 14.82
C GLU A 185 -0.33 -3.52 13.55
N ALA A 186 0.35 -4.26 12.68
CA ALA A 186 -0.24 -4.81 11.47
C ALA A 186 -1.28 -5.88 11.80
N ALA A 187 -2.38 -5.92 11.04
CA ALA A 187 -3.52 -6.81 11.30
C ALA A 187 -3.17 -8.31 11.23
N LYS A 188 -2.06 -8.66 10.59
CA LYS A 188 -1.62 -10.03 10.34
C LYS A 188 -0.32 -10.38 11.05
N TYR A 189 0.02 -9.64 12.10
CA TYR A 189 1.21 -9.92 12.92
C TYR A 189 0.85 -10.69 14.20
N PRO A 190 1.66 -11.69 14.59
CA PRO A 190 2.67 -12.37 13.77
C PRO A 190 1.98 -13.27 12.72
N ASP A 191 2.67 -13.55 11.61
CA ASP A 191 2.21 -14.57 10.67
C ASP A 191 2.61 -15.97 11.19
N PRO A 192 1.66 -16.91 11.34
CA PRO A 192 1.94 -18.26 11.83
C PRO A 192 2.83 -19.10 10.88
N ASP A 193 2.90 -18.74 9.60
CA ASP A 193 3.68 -19.46 8.59
C ASP A 193 5.13 -18.94 8.45
N TRP A 194 5.52 -17.96 9.28
CA TRP A 194 6.90 -17.47 9.28
C TRP A 194 7.90 -18.50 9.81
N GLU A 195 9.03 -18.56 9.11
CA GLU A 195 10.21 -19.25 9.59
C GLU A 195 11.03 -18.34 10.52
N GLY A 196 11.81 -18.96 11.41
CA GLY A 196 12.70 -18.24 12.31
C GLY A 196 11.97 -17.59 13.49
N ARG A 197 12.60 -16.57 14.08
CA ARG A 197 12.05 -15.83 15.23
C ARG A 197 11.22 -14.64 14.76
N GLU A 198 10.22 -14.24 15.55
CA GLU A 198 9.48 -12.99 15.31
C GLU A 198 10.38 -11.77 15.13
N SER A 199 11.51 -11.71 15.85
CA SER A 199 12.48 -10.61 15.77
C SER A 199 13.21 -10.55 14.42
N GLU A 200 13.19 -11.62 13.64
CA GLU A 200 13.79 -11.71 12.31
C GLU A 200 12.78 -11.34 11.22
N ASN A 201 11.48 -11.26 11.56
CA ASN A 201 10.37 -10.98 10.65
C ASN A 201 9.80 -9.56 10.93
N GLN A 202 10.66 -8.55 10.84
CA GLN A 202 10.28 -7.16 11.15
C GLN A 202 10.62 -6.21 10.00
N VAL A 203 9.66 -5.33 9.70
CA VAL A 203 9.89 -4.13 8.91
C VAL A 203 10.65 -3.13 9.77
N GLN A 204 11.86 -2.80 9.34
CA GLN A 204 12.76 -1.88 10.04
C GLN A 204 12.81 -0.50 9.37
N ARG A 205 12.35 -0.39 8.12
CA ARG A 205 12.42 0.84 7.33
C ARG A 205 11.14 1.08 6.57
N TRP A 206 10.64 2.30 6.63
CA TRP A 206 9.59 2.83 5.76
C TRP A 206 10.19 3.91 4.86
N ILE A 207 9.95 3.83 3.56
CA ILE A 207 10.68 4.65 2.58
C ILE A 207 9.72 5.22 1.54
N VAL A 208 9.89 6.48 1.18
CA VAL A 208 9.38 7.02 -0.09
C VAL A 208 10.53 7.17 -1.09
N ARG A 209 10.29 6.78 -2.36
CA ARG A 209 11.25 6.97 -3.45
C ARG A 209 10.76 7.96 -4.49
N SER A 210 11.73 8.67 -5.05
CA SER A 210 11.56 9.62 -6.15
C SER A 210 12.12 9.03 -7.45
N GLY A 211 11.67 9.57 -8.58
CA GLY A 211 12.01 9.13 -9.93
C GLY A 211 13.48 9.29 -10.31
N ASP A 212 14.21 10.13 -9.57
CA ASP A 212 15.66 10.33 -9.70
C ASP A 212 16.49 9.29 -8.93
N GLY A 213 15.84 8.33 -8.26
CA GLY A 213 16.46 7.30 -7.44
C GLY A 213 16.69 7.71 -5.99
N THR A 214 16.37 8.96 -5.62
CA THR A 214 16.47 9.42 -4.23
C THR A 214 15.46 8.68 -3.35
N ALA A 215 15.88 8.32 -2.15
CA ALA A 215 15.05 7.65 -1.16
C ALA A 215 15.08 8.41 0.17
N HIS A 216 13.90 8.60 0.77
CA HIS A 216 13.75 9.26 2.07
C HIS A 216 13.18 8.28 3.09
N ALA A 217 13.82 8.20 4.25
CA ALA A 217 13.31 7.43 5.36
C ALA A 217 12.10 8.15 5.97
N LEU A 218 11.12 7.34 6.35
CA LEU A 218 9.89 7.74 7.01
C LEU A 218 9.78 7.01 8.35
N ASP A 219 9.07 7.62 9.28
CA ASP A 219 8.71 7.02 10.56
C ASP A 219 7.64 5.93 10.36
N LEU A 220 7.83 4.78 11.00
CA LEU A 220 6.93 3.62 10.90
C LEU A 220 5.58 3.87 11.59
N SER A 221 5.52 4.76 12.58
CA SER A 221 4.35 5.00 13.43
C SER A 221 3.53 6.23 13.03
N GLN A 222 3.99 7.00 12.04
CA GLN A 222 3.37 8.28 11.69
C GLN A 222 2.70 8.26 10.33
N GLN A 223 1.52 8.87 10.27
CA GLN A 223 0.79 9.09 9.02
C GLN A 223 1.62 9.88 8.01
N VAL A 224 1.60 9.44 6.75
CA VAL A 224 2.14 10.17 5.60
C VAL A 224 1.01 10.90 4.89
N VAL A 225 1.26 12.15 4.49
CA VAL A 225 0.36 12.95 3.67
C VAL A 225 1.02 13.19 2.32
N ILE A 226 0.30 12.98 1.23
CA ILE A 226 0.78 13.22 -0.13
C ILE A 226 -0.13 14.25 -0.78
N GLU A 227 0.46 15.29 -1.35
CA GLU A 227 -0.26 16.35 -2.06
C GLU A 227 0.33 16.54 -3.46
N PRO A 228 -0.48 16.86 -4.48
CA PRO A 228 0.04 17.26 -5.77
C PRO A 228 0.92 18.52 -5.64
N GLY A 229 2.05 18.56 -6.36
CA GLY A 229 2.99 19.68 -6.36
C GLY A 229 4.28 19.41 -5.59
N ALA A 230 5.07 20.46 -5.36
CA ALA A 230 6.31 20.42 -4.60
C ALA A 230 6.09 20.94 -3.16
N CYS A 231 7.05 20.66 -2.26
CA CYS A 231 7.00 21.11 -0.87
C CYS A 231 6.86 22.64 -0.72
N ASP A 232 7.48 23.40 -1.62
CA ASP A 232 7.46 24.87 -1.59
C ASP A 232 6.32 25.48 -2.42
N SER A 233 5.41 24.65 -2.95
CA SER A 233 4.25 25.12 -3.73
C SER A 233 3.15 25.77 -2.87
N GLN A 234 3.41 26.04 -1.58
CA GLN A 234 2.54 26.80 -0.67
C GLN A 234 2.61 28.32 -0.93
N ASN A 235 2.49 28.74 -2.20
CA ASN A 235 2.27 30.14 -2.55
C ASN A 235 1.19 30.23 -3.64
N GLY A 236 -0.06 30.44 -3.21
CA GLY A 236 -1.26 30.59 -4.04
C GLY A 236 -2.33 29.61 -3.58
N THR A 237 -3.41 29.98 -2.91
CA THR A 237 -4.12 31.25 -2.86
C THR A 237 -4.82 31.28 -1.51
N THR A 238 -4.34 32.06 -0.55
CA THR A 238 -5.25 32.55 0.49
C THR A 238 -6.23 33.43 -0.25
N ASP A 239 -7.43 32.91 -0.41
CA ASP A 239 -8.59 33.67 -0.85
C ASP A 239 -8.75 34.82 0.15
N THR A 240 -8.20 35.98 -0.20
CA THR A 240 -8.54 37.25 0.42
C THR A 240 -9.99 37.52 0.03
N SER A 241 -10.92 36.85 0.70
CA SER A 241 -12.21 37.47 0.96
C SER A 241 -11.92 38.68 1.82
N ASP A 242 -11.81 39.84 1.17
CA ASP A 242 -12.12 41.13 1.77
C ASP A 242 -13.55 41.05 2.31
N HIS A 243 -13.70 40.51 3.52
CA HIS A 243 -14.86 40.75 4.34
C HIS A 243 -14.57 42.02 5.13
N GLU A 244 -15.06 43.12 4.58
CA GLU A 244 -15.24 44.40 5.25
C GLU A 244 -15.85 44.15 6.65
N PRO A 245 -15.22 44.62 7.73
CA PRO A 245 -15.73 44.38 9.07
C PRO A 245 -16.97 45.25 9.32
N GLU A 246 -18.16 44.67 9.29
CA GLU A 246 -19.32 45.29 9.93
C GLU A 246 -19.12 45.33 11.45
N PRO A 247 -19.41 46.46 12.12
CA PRO A 247 -19.28 46.58 13.56
C PRO A 247 -20.46 45.88 14.24
N THR A 248 -20.27 44.66 14.73
CA THR A 248 -21.28 43.98 15.56
C THR A 248 -21.02 44.23 17.05
N THR A 249 -21.94 44.99 17.60
CA THR A 249 -22.19 45.27 19.01
C THR A 249 -22.06 44.04 19.91
N GLN A 250 -21.19 44.16 20.92
CA GLN A 250 -21.08 43.22 22.03
C GLN A 250 -22.40 43.19 22.81
N THR A 251 -22.99 42.00 22.96
CA THR A 251 -23.93 41.72 24.05
C THR A 251 -23.41 40.51 24.80
N HIS A 252 -22.87 40.81 25.99
CA HIS A 252 -22.55 39.83 27.01
C HIS A 252 -23.85 39.21 27.54
N THR A 253 -23.97 37.89 27.46
CA THR A 253 -24.88 37.13 28.33
C THR A 253 -24.07 36.00 28.96
N SER A 254 -23.70 36.23 30.22
CA SER A 254 -23.20 35.20 31.12
C SER A 254 -24.35 34.27 31.49
N THR A 255 -24.22 32.99 31.18
CA THR A 255 -24.99 31.93 31.84
C THR A 255 -24.01 30.99 32.52
N SER A 256 -23.89 31.19 33.82
CA SER A 256 -23.37 30.20 34.75
C SER A 256 -24.41 29.10 34.91
N GLU A 257 -24.03 27.85 34.68
CA GLU A 257 -24.70 26.71 35.28
C GLU A 257 -23.68 25.78 35.91
N GLU A 258 -24.19 25.15 36.95
CA GLU A 258 -23.54 24.76 38.18
C GLU A 258 -23.52 23.22 38.24
N THR A 259 -22.43 22.69 38.81
CA THR A 259 -22.35 21.45 39.61
C THR A 259 -23.07 20.19 39.11
N THR A 260 -22.32 19.10 38.93
CA THR A 260 -22.49 17.90 39.77
C THR A 260 -21.19 17.08 39.78
N THR A 261 -20.59 16.99 40.97
CA THR A 261 -19.53 16.06 41.33
C THR A 261 -20.16 14.74 41.71
N GLU A 262 -19.87 13.66 40.97
CA GLU A 262 -20.22 12.31 41.40
C GLU A 262 -18.95 11.55 41.80
N THR A 263 -18.88 11.29 43.10
CA THR A 263 -17.89 10.48 43.80
C THR A 263 -18.45 9.06 43.88
N ALA A 264 -17.71 8.05 43.40
CA ALA A 264 -17.92 6.67 43.80
C ALA A 264 -16.56 5.98 43.97
N ALA A 265 -16.25 5.70 45.23
CA ALA A 265 -15.11 4.93 45.66
C ALA A 265 -15.50 3.46 45.81
N ALA A 266 -14.49 2.62 45.59
CA ALA A 266 -14.26 1.29 46.17
C ALA A 266 -15.26 0.17 45.89
N GLU A 267 -14.76 -0.87 45.21
CA GLU A 267 -14.67 -2.18 45.85
C GLU A 267 -13.51 -2.99 45.29
N SER A 268 -12.54 -3.25 46.17
CA SER A 268 -11.38 -4.10 45.99
C SER A 268 -11.74 -5.50 46.48
N THR A 269 -11.95 -6.45 45.57
CA THR A 269 -12.03 -7.87 45.92
C THR A 269 -10.67 -8.53 45.72
N THR A 270 -9.92 -8.58 46.80
CA THR A 270 -8.77 -9.47 47.00
C THR A 270 -9.31 -10.88 47.22
N ARG A 271 -8.89 -11.85 46.39
CA ARG A 271 -9.15 -13.27 46.61
C ARG A 271 -7.84 -13.96 46.92
N ASP A 272 -7.69 -14.29 48.19
CA ASP A 272 -6.59 -15.03 48.79
C ASP A 272 -6.90 -16.54 48.87
N THR A 273 -5.83 -17.34 48.67
CA THR A 273 -5.55 -18.66 49.30
C THR A 273 -6.29 -19.91 48.74
N PRO A 274 -5.70 -21.15 48.78
CA PRO A 274 -4.40 -21.66 49.32
C PRO A 274 -3.47 -22.25 48.23
N GLU A 275 -2.13 -22.24 48.30
CA GLU A 275 -1.19 -22.90 49.24
C GLU A 275 -1.54 -24.35 49.63
N GLU A 276 -1.24 -25.29 48.72
CA GLU A 276 -1.18 -26.71 49.02
C GLU A 276 0.29 -27.16 49.08
N THR A 277 0.76 -27.43 50.30
CA THR A 277 2.08 -28.00 50.60
C THR A 277 1.94 -29.50 50.88
N ALA A 278 2.84 -30.26 50.24
CA ALA A 278 3.37 -31.58 50.58
C ALA A 278 2.57 -32.86 50.26
N ALA A 279 3.16 -33.66 49.35
CA ALA A 279 3.42 -35.08 49.63
C ALA A 279 4.64 -35.57 48.83
N ALA A 280 5.71 -35.90 49.57
CA ALA A 280 6.83 -36.68 49.10
C ALA A 280 6.47 -38.17 49.06
N GLY A 281 6.91 -38.90 48.02
CA GLY A 281 6.84 -40.36 47.96
C GLY A 281 7.58 -40.93 46.73
N PRO A 282 8.49 -41.91 46.89
CA PRO A 282 9.44 -42.34 45.86
C PRO A 282 8.85 -43.42 44.94
N GLY A 283 9.25 -43.44 43.67
CA GLY A 283 8.82 -44.46 42.72
C GLY A 283 9.72 -44.55 41.49
N PHE A 284 10.45 -45.65 41.39
CA PHE A 284 11.42 -46.03 40.38
C PHE A 284 10.84 -46.08 38.96
N GLY A 285 11.62 -45.65 37.96
CA GLY A 285 11.25 -45.76 36.55
C GLY A 285 12.42 -45.48 35.61
N THR A 286 13.36 -46.42 35.57
CA THR A 286 14.42 -46.52 34.56
C THR A 286 13.83 -46.64 33.15
N GLY A 287 14.30 -45.81 32.22
CA GLY A 287 13.94 -45.89 30.80
C GLY A 287 15.03 -45.30 29.91
N LEU A 288 16.14 -46.02 29.82
CA LEU A 288 17.32 -45.72 29.01
C LEU A 288 17.33 -46.74 27.86
N THR A 289 17.22 -46.29 26.60
CA THR A 289 17.67 -47.01 25.38
C THR A 289 17.61 -46.02 24.21
N LEU A 290 18.73 -45.50 23.70
CA LEU A 290 19.66 -46.09 22.71
C LEU A 290 19.10 -46.21 21.28
N LEU A 291 19.53 -45.26 20.44
CA LEU A 291 20.29 -45.43 19.20
C LEU A 291 19.83 -46.48 18.17
N ALA A 292 19.50 -46.03 16.95
CA ALA A 292 19.87 -46.74 15.72
C ALA A 292 19.99 -45.76 14.52
N LEU A 293 21.23 -45.60 14.09
CA LEU A 293 21.66 -45.04 12.81
C LEU A 293 21.39 -46.08 11.71
N ALA A 294 20.78 -45.71 10.58
CA ALA A 294 20.77 -46.54 9.39
C ALA A 294 20.99 -45.70 8.12
N ILE A 295 22.19 -45.85 7.58
CA ILE A 295 22.62 -45.47 6.23
C ILE A 295 21.99 -46.45 5.24
N ALA A 296 21.43 -45.95 4.14
CA ALA A 296 21.17 -46.77 2.95
C ALA A 296 21.50 -45.98 1.67
N LEU A 297 22.67 -46.32 1.11
CA LEU A 297 23.09 -46.07 -0.27
C LEU A 297 22.40 -47.07 -1.20
N ILE A 298 21.61 -46.60 -2.17
CA ILE A 298 21.24 -47.31 -3.41
C ILE A 298 21.04 -46.20 -4.46
N GLY A 299 21.57 -46.22 -5.67
CA GLY A 299 22.25 -47.25 -6.43
C GLY A 299 22.19 -46.80 -7.89
N ILE A 300 23.37 -46.67 -8.50
CA ILE A 300 23.59 -46.36 -9.90
C ILE A 300 22.88 -47.38 -10.79
N PHE A 301 22.09 -46.93 -11.77
CA PHE A 301 21.91 -47.67 -13.03
C PHE A 301 22.11 -46.76 -14.24
N ARG A 302 23.21 -47.02 -14.94
CA ARG A 302 23.46 -46.64 -16.33
C ARG A 302 22.44 -47.35 -17.24
N ARG A 303 21.98 -46.70 -18.31
CA ARG A 303 22.15 -47.26 -19.65
C ARG A 303 22.04 -46.21 -20.75
N ARG A 304 23.12 -46.12 -21.52
CA ARG A 304 23.15 -45.63 -22.91
C ARG A 304 22.33 -46.59 -23.77
N TYR A 305 21.49 -46.05 -24.65
CA TYR A 305 21.46 -46.36 -26.08
C TYR A 305 21.23 -45.04 -26.81
#